data_AF-A0A518H6T1-F1
#
_entry.id   AF-A0A518H6T1-F1
#
_cell.length_a   1.000
_cell.length_b   1.000
_cell.length_c   1.000
_cell.angle_alpha   90.00
_cell.angle_beta   90.00
_cell.angle_gamma   90.00
#
_symmetry.space_group_name_H-M   'P 1'
#
loop_
_entity.id
_entity.type
_entity.pdbx_description
1 polymer ?
#
loop_
_entity_poly.entity_id
_entity_poly.type
_entity_poly.pdbx_seq_one_letter_code
_entity_poly.pdbx_strand_id
1 'polypeptide(L)'
;MNHPNETTFGRAMLLAGVTGLRSALGPALVSASRRGPGREALALAAMAELVVDKLPFAPSRSSLPGLLPRVLAGYWVAQQVARDDHSRDPSIPLAGAAAAALTALIAPQLRWAIGRSFRVPDPVIGALEDALALYLGSLAAGLTEGDLRDLASDALGELRQGRVTPAFRQFGGRLLPSR
;
A
#
# COMPACT_ATOMS: atom_id res chain seq x y z
N MET A 1 15.62 -15.52 -21.39
CA MET A 1 14.79 -14.54 -22.14
C MET A 1 13.75 -14.06 -21.16
N ASN A 2 13.98 -12.94 -20.47
CA ASN A 2 13.02 -12.45 -19.47
C ASN A 2 11.87 -11.78 -20.21
N HIS A 3 10.66 -12.33 -20.07
CA HIS A 3 9.47 -11.68 -20.59
C HIS A 3 9.22 -10.42 -19.75
N PRO A 4 9.20 -9.21 -20.33
CA PRO A 4 8.97 -7.96 -19.58
C PRO A 4 7.68 -8.00 -18.75
N ASN A 5 6.69 -8.80 -19.18
CA ASN A 5 5.41 -8.98 -18.50
C ASN A 5 5.51 -9.77 -17.18
N GLU A 6 6.44 -10.73 -17.04
CA GLU A 6 6.59 -11.50 -15.79
C GLU A 6 7.13 -10.61 -14.67
N THR A 7 8.05 -9.71 -15.01
CA THR A 7 8.58 -8.71 -14.07
C THR A 7 7.53 -7.68 -13.66
N THR A 8 6.66 -7.25 -14.59
CA THR A 8 5.55 -6.34 -14.30
C THR A 8 4.50 -7.00 -13.40
N PHE A 9 4.06 -8.21 -13.75
CA PHE A 9 3.06 -8.95 -12.98
C PHE A 9 3.55 -9.22 -11.56
N GLY A 10 4.79 -9.71 -11.41
CA GLY A 10 5.38 -9.97 -10.09
C GLY A 10 5.47 -8.72 -9.22
N ARG A 11 5.94 -7.60 -9.77
CA ARG A 11 5.99 -6.30 -9.06
C ARG A 11 4.59 -5.83 -8.66
N ALA A 12 3.63 -5.90 -9.58
CA ALA A 12 2.25 -5.51 -9.33
C ALA A 12 1.62 -6.36 -8.21
N MET A 13 1.82 -7.68 -8.22
CA MET A 13 1.30 -8.57 -7.18
C MET A 13 1.97 -8.34 -5.82
N LEU A 14 3.29 -8.12 -5.79
CA LEU A 14 4.00 -7.81 -4.55
C LEU A 14 3.49 -6.49 -3.93
N LEU A 15 3.39 -5.42 -4.72
CA LEU A 15 2.88 -4.14 -4.23
C LEU A 15 1.40 -4.21 -3.83
N ALA A 16 0.58 -4.97 -4.57
CA ALA A 16 -0.80 -5.22 -4.19
C ALA A 16 -0.93 -6.07 -2.92
N GLY A 17 -0.06 -7.05 -2.72
CA GLY A 17 0.02 -7.82 -1.47
C GLY A 17 0.39 -6.94 -0.28
N VAL A 18 1.40 -6.07 -0.44
CA VAL A 18 1.76 -5.05 0.56
C VAL A 18 0.57 -4.13 0.86
N THR A 19 -0.20 -3.75 -0.16
CA THR A 19 -1.45 -3.00 0.02
C THR A 19 -2.50 -3.78 0.83
N GLY A 20 -2.55 -5.10 0.64
CA GLY A 20 -3.38 -6.00 1.41
C GLY A 20 -2.97 -6.10 2.89
N LEU A 21 -1.70 -5.87 3.22
CA LEU A 21 -1.22 -5.75 4.61
C LEU A 21 -1.56 -4.38 5.21
N ARG A 22 -1.25 -3.31 4.47
CA ARG A 22 -1.50 -1.91 4.84
C ARG A 22 -2.10 -1.16 3.65
N SER A 23 -3.34 -0.75 3.79
CA SER A 23 -4.17 -0.20 2.70
C SER A 23 -3.58 1.06 2.06
N ALA A 24 -2.85 1.87 2.81
CA ALA A 24 -2.23 3.10 2.32
C ALA A 24 -0.76 2.93 1.90
N LEU A 25 -0.08 1.87 2.35
CA LEU A 25 1.36 1.68 2.11
C LEU A 25 1.69 1.43 0.63
N GLY A 26 0.99 0.49 -0.02
CA GLY A 26 1.22 0.24 -1.45
C GLY A 26 0.96 1.46 -2.34
N PRO A 27 -0.17 2.19 -2.15
CA PRO A 27 -0.39 3.44 -2.85
C PRO A 27 0.69 4.50 -2.63
N ALA A 28 1.18 4.65 -1.39
CA ALA A 28 2.25 5.58 -1.07
C ALA A 28 3.54 5.24 -1.81
N LEU A 29 3.94 3.97 -1.81
CA LEU A 29 5.16 3.50 -2.48
C LEU A 29 5.09 3.66 -4.00
N VAL A 30 3.96 3.29 -4.62
CA VAL A 30 3.75 3.51 -6.05
C VAL A 30 3.78 5.00 -6.38
N SER A 31 3.08 5.84 -5.63
CA SER A 31 3.07 7.29 -5.89
C SER A 31 4.46 7.91 -5.72
N ALA A 32 5.22 7.45 -4.73
CA ALA A 32 6.60 7.90 -4.49
C ALA A 32 7.53 7.53 -5.65
N SER A 33 7.48 6.29 -6.14
CA SER A 33 8.32 5.84 -7.27
C SER A 33 8.10 6.65 -8.54
N ARG A 34 6.89 7.19 -8.72
CA ARG A 34 6.50 7.98 -9.88
C ARG A 34 6.66 9.48 -9.68
N ARG A 35 7.06 9.91 -8.47
CA ARG A 35 7.01 11.32 -8.02
C ARG A 35 5.64 11.95 -8.33
N GLY A 36 4.58 11.16 -8.14
CA GLY A 36 3.22 11.53 -8.50
C GLY A 36 2.61 12.56 -7.52
N PRO A 37 1.59 13.31 -7.96
CA PRO A 37 0.90 14.26 -7.09
C PRO A 37 0.23 13.54 -5.92
N GLY A 38 0.34 14.11 -4.71
CA GLY A 38 -0.28 13.57 -3.50
C GLY A 38 0.49 12.42 -2.85
N ARG A 39 1.75 12.18 -3.24
CA ARG A 39 2.63 11.19 -2.60
C ARG A 39 2.84 11.48 -1.12
N GLU A 40 2.91 12.76 -0.74
CA GLU A 40 3.07 13.21 0.64
C GLU A 40 1.83 12.86 1.47
N ALA A 41 0.64 13.13 0.92
CA ALA A 41 -0.63 12.78 1.57
C ALA A 41 -0.81 11.26 1.74
N LEU A 42 -0.43 10.46 0.73
CA LEU A 42 -0.46 9.01 0.82
C LEU A 42 0.58 8.47 1.82
N ALA A 43 1.77 9.08 1.86
CA ALA A 43 2.78 8.76 2.86
C ALA A 43 2.30 9.06 4.28
N LEU A 44 1.67 10.23 4.50
CA LEU A 44 1.02 10.56 5.76
C LEU A 44 -0.09 9.57 6.12
N ALA A 45 -0.91 9.15 5.14
CA ALA A 45 -1.94 8.14 5.36
C ALA A 45 -1.34 6.78 5.77
N ALA A 46 -0.24 6.36 5.14
CA ALA A 46 0.49 5.15 5.50
C ALA A 46 1.10 5.23 6.90
N MET A 47 1.72 6.36 7.25
CA MET A 47 2.24 6.59 8.61
C MET A 47 1.12 6.61 9.65
N ALA A 48 -0.01 7.25 9.34
CA ALA A 48 -1.17 7.26 10.21
C ALA A 48 -1.75 5.85 10.39
N GLU A 49 -1.82 5.04 9.32
CA GLU A 49 -2.25 3.64 9.39
C GLU A 49 -1.37 2.84 10.35
N LEU A 50 -0.04 3.02 10.33
CA LEU A 50 0.90 2.36 11.26
C LEU A 50 0.69 2.78 12.73
N VAL A 51 0.41 4.06 12.99
CA VAL A 51 0.19 4.56 14.35
C VAL A 51 -1.17 4.11 14.89
N VAL A 52 -2.22 4.24 14.09
CA VAL A 52 -3.58 3.84 14.45
C VAL A 52 -3.67 2.33 14.68
N ASP A 53 -2.88 1.53 13.96
CA ASP A 53 -2.82 0.07 14.09
C ASP A 53 -2.52 -0.40 15.52
N LYS A 54 -1.77 0.39 16.30
CA LYS A 54 -1.31 0.02 17.65
C LYS A 54 -2.24 0.50 18.77
N LEU A 55 -3.30 1.24 18.44
CA LEU A 55 -4.26 1.75 19.44
C LEU A 55 -5.27 0.67 19.83
N PRO A 56 -5.63 0.55 21.13
CA PRO A 56 -6.55 -0.48 21.63
C PRO A 56 -8.00 -0.34 21.14
N PHE A 57 -8.30 0.73 20.39
CA PHE A 57 -9.62 1.05 19.84
C PHE A 57 -9.85 0.55 18.41
N ALA A 58 -8.92 -0.20 17.82
CA ALA A 58 -9.07 -0.67 16.44
C ALA A 58 -10.26 -1.66 16.31
N PRO A 59 -11.29 -1.37 15.48
CA PRO A 59 -12.41 -2.27 15.25
C PRO A 59 -11.93 -3.59 14.64
N SER A 60 -12.71 -4.67 14.82
CA SER A 60 -12.35 -6.00 14.35
C SER A 60 -11.97 -6.01 12.86
N ARG A 61 -10.70 -6.34 12.60
CA ARG A 61 -10.01 -6.29 11.28
C ARG A 61 -10.56 -7.26 10.23
N SER A 62 -11.65 -7.96 10.52
CA SER A 62 -12.32 -8.94 9.66
C SER A 62 -13.69 -8.47 9.15
N SER A 63 -14.08 -7.23 9.42
CA SER A 63 -15.34 -6.70 8.90
C SER A 63 -15.19 -6.26 7.44
N LEU A 64 -16.19 -6.57 6.61
CA LEU A 64 -16.31 -6.17 5.20
C LEU A 64 -15.91 -4.70 4.89
N PRO A 65 -16.21 -3.69 5.74
CA PRO A 65 -15.79 -2.31 5.50
C PRO A 65 -14.26 -2.12 5.47
N GLY A 66 -13.49 -2.96 6.14
CA GLY A 66 -12.01 -2.89 6.15
C GLY A 66 -11.35 -3.47 4.90
N LEU A 67 -12.07 -4.32 4.15
CA LEU A 67 -11.55 -4.96 2.93
C LEU A 67 -11.69 -4.07 1.71
N LEU A 68 -12.81 -3.35 1.57
CA LEU A 68 -13.09 -2.51 0.41
C LEU A 68 -11.95 -1.53 0.07
N PRO A 69 -11.41 -0.71 1.00
CA PRO A 69 -10.30 0.18 0.69
C PRO A 69 -9.04 -0.58 0.24
N ARG A 70 -8.77 -1.77 0.78
CA ARG A 70 -7.62 -2.60 0.39
C ARG A 70 -7.75 -3.14 -1.04
N VAL A 71 -8.95 -3.61 -1.40
CA VAL A 71 -9.23 -4.12 -2.75
C VAL A 71 -9.10 -3.00 -3.78
N LEU A 72 -9.71 -1.84 -3.51
CA LEU A 72 -9.63 -0.69 -4.41
C LEU A 72 -8.20 -0.16 -4.54
N ALA A 73 -7.48 -0.06 -3.43
CA ALA A 73 -6.08 0.35 -3.42
C ALA A 73 -5.19 -0.65 -4.17
N GLY A 74 -5.39 -1.97 -3.97
CA GLY A 74 -4.65 -3.02 -4.67
C GLY A 74 -4.89 -3.01 -6.17
N TYR A 75 -6.14 -2.82 -6.60
CA TYR A 75 -6.50 -2.62 -8.00
C TYR A 75 -5.75 -1.41 -8.59
N TRP A 76 -5.81 -0.27 -7.90
CA TRP A 76 -5.17 0.96 -8.35
C TRP A 76 -3.65 0.81 -8.44
N VAL A 77 -3.00 0.23 -7.43
CA VAL A 77 -1.56 -0.05 -7.39
C VAL A 77 -1.14 -0.90 -8.58
N ALA A 78 -1.80 -2.03 -8.81
CA ALA A 78 -1.47 -2.91 -9.93
C ALA A 78 -1.74 -2.25 -11.29
N GLN A 79 -2.79 -1.42 -11.39
CA GLN A 79 -3.06 -0.64 -12.59
C GLN A 79 -1.96 0.39 -12.88
N GLN A 80 -1.42 1.07 -11.87
CA GLN A 80 -0.33 2.02 -12.09
C GLN A 80 0.96 1.31 -12.50
N VAL A 81 1.30 0.18 -11.87
CA VAL A 81 2.47 -0.63 -12.25
C VAL A 81 2.35 -1.11 -13.70
N ALA A 82 1.17 -1.61 -14.10
CA ALA A 82 0.94 -2.02 -15.49
C ALA A 82 1.09 -0.85 -16.47
N ARG A 83 0.62 0.36 -16.10
CA ARG A 83 0.78 1.56 -16.93
C ARG A 83 2.24 2.00 -17.07
N ASP A 84 3.00 1.98 -15.99
CA ASP A 84 4.41 2.39 -16.00
C ASP A 84 5.25 1.46 -16.89
N ASP A 85 4.94 0.17 -16.87
CA ASP A 85 5.59 -0.84 -17.72
C ASP A 85 4.92 -0.97 -19.11
N HIS A 86 4.01 -0.04 -19.48
CA HIS A 86 3.31 0.02 -20.77
C HIS A 86 2.50 -1.25 -21.12
N SER A 87 2.14 -2.05 -20.12
CA SER A 87 1.29 -3.22 -20.27
C SER A 87 -0.18 -2.82 -20.38
N ARG A 88 -0.87 -3.41 -21.36
CA ARG A 88 -2.32 -3.22 -21.58
C ARG A 88 -3.16 -4.38 -21.06
N ASP A 89 -2.55 -5.31 -20.32
CA ASP A 89 -3.24 -6.50 -19.82
C ASP A 89 -4.25 -6.12 -18.70
N PRO A 90 -5.56 -6.24 -18.95
CA PRO A 90 -6.59 -5.88 -17.97
C PRO A 90 -6.67 -6.88 -16.80
N SER A 91 -6.00 -8.04 -16.89
CA SER A 91 -5.94 -9.01 -15.81
C SER A 91 -5.06 -8.54 -14.65
N ILE A 92 -4.04 -7.70 -14.89
CA ILE A 92 -3.10 -7.24 -13.86
C ILE A 92 -3.81 -6.44 -12.75
N PRO A 93 -4.63 -5.41 -13.03
CA PRO A 93 -5.40 -4.71 -12.00
C PRO A 93 -6.34 -5.62 -11.21
N LEU A 94 -7.03 -6.55 -11.88
CA LEU A 94 -7.96 -7.48 -11.24
C LEU A 94 -7.24 -8.47 -10.33
N ALA A 95 -6.12 -9.01 -10.79
CA ALA A 95 -5.25 -9.85 -9.99
C ALA A 95 -4.68 -9.10 -8.78
N GLY A 96 -4.35 -7.80 -8.93
CA GLY A 96 -3.90 -6.96 -7.82
C GLY A 96 -4.98 -6.75 -6.77
N ALA A 97 -6.22 -6.49 -7.20
CA ALA A 97 -7.37 -6.39 -6.29
C ALA A 97 -7.56 -7.70 -5.48
N ALA A 98 -7.47 -8.84 -6.16
CA ALA A 98 -7.58 -10.16 -5.55
C ALA A 98 -6.40 -10.45 -4.59
N ALA A 99 -5.17 -10.12 -4.98
CA ALA A 99 -3.98 -10.29 -4.15
C ALA A 99 -4.07 -9.47 -2.85
N ALA A 100 -4.53 -8.22 -2.94
CA ALA A 100 -4.75 -7.38 -1.77
C ALA A 100 -5.85 -7.95 -0.86
N ALA A 101 -6.96 -8.42 -1.41
CA ALA A 101 -8.04 -9.06 -0.67
C ALA A 101 -7.56 -10.33 0.06
N LEU A 102 -6.90 -11.23 -0.66
CA LEU A 102 -6.36 -12.48 -0.12
C LEU A 102 -5.38 -12.21 1.02
N THR A 103 -4.45 -11.28 0.81
CA THR A 103 -3.46 -10.92 1.82
C THR A 103 -4.13 -10.36 3.08
N ALA A 104 -5.14 -9.48 2.91
CA ALA A 104 -5.89 -8.91 4.02
C ALA A 104 -6.65 -9.96 4.84
N LEU A 105 -7.12 -11.04 4.20
CA LEU A 105 -7.84 -12.14 4.86
C LEU A 105 -6.90 -13.14 5.54
N ILE A 106 -5.74 -13.42 4.94
CA ILE A 106 -4.81 -14.46 5.40
C ILE A 106 -3.85 -13.93 6.48
N ALA A 107 -3.35 -12.70 6.35
CA ALA A 107 -2.34 -12.16 7.26
C ALA A 107 -2.75 -12.19 8.75
N PRO A 108 -4.00 -11.84 9.14
CA PRO A 108 -4.43 -11.95 10.53
C PRO A 108 -4.42 -13.39 11.06
N GLN A 109 -4.76 -14.37 10.21
CA GLN A 109 -4.77 -15.79 10.58
C GLN A 109 -3.35 -16.30 10.81
N LEU A 110 -2.42 -15.91 9.93
CA LEU A 110 -1.01 -16.27 10.05
C LEU A 110 -0.39 -15.66 11.32
N ARG A 111 -0.67 -14.39 11.59
CA ARG A 111 -0.25 -13.69 12.81
C ARG A 111 -0.73 -14.41 14.07
N TRP A 112 -1.99 -14.82 14.10
CA TRP A 112 -2.54 -15.61 15.22
C TRP A 112 -1.85 -16.96 15.39
N ALA A 113 -1.63 -17.69 14.29
CA ALA A 113 -0.95 -18.99 14.31
C ALA A 113 0.51 -18.87 14.81
N ILE A 114 1.24 -17.85 14.38
CA ILE A 114 2.62 -17.57 14.81
C ILE A 114 2.64 -17.19 16.29
N GLY A 115 1.77 -16.27 16.73
CA GLY A 115 1.71 -15.83 18.12
C GLY A 115 1.43 -16.98 19.09
N ARG A 116 0.54 -17.92 18.70
CA ARG A 116 0.24 -19.11 19.50
C ARG A 116 1.40 -20.10 19.54
N SER A 117 2.08 -20.30 18.41
CA SER A 117 3.15 -21.31 18.29
C SER A 117 4.45 -20.88 18.96
N PHE A 118 4.83 -19.60 18.81
CA PHE A 118 6.13 -19.09 19.27
C PHE A 118 6.05 -18.24 20.54
N ARG A 119 4.85 -18.04 21.12
CA ARG A 119 4.61 -17.19 22.31
C ARG A 119 5.17 -15.77 22.17
N VAL A 120 5.26 -15.27 20.94
CA VAL A 120 5.75 -13.91 20.66
C VAL A 120 4.63 -12.91 20.91
N PRO A 121 4.90 -11.78 21.59
CA PRO A 121 3.91 -10.73 21.78
C PRO A 121 3.36 -10.18 20.45
N ASP A 122 2.05 -10.00 20.40
CA ASP A 122 1.30 -9.52 19.24
C ASP A 122 1.84 -8.18 18.65
N PRO A 123 2.28 -7.19 19.46
CA PRO A 123 2.88 -5.96 18.92
C PRO A 123 4.17 -6.19 18.12
N VAL A 124 5.00 -7.16 18.55
CA VAL A 124 6.30 -7.47 17.93
C VAL A 124 6.10 -8.10 16.55
N ILE A 125 5.18 -9.07 16.44
CA ILE A 125 4.84 -9.68 15.14
C ILE A 125 4.34 -8.61 14.17
N GLY A 126 3.56 -7.64 14.67
CA GLY A 126 3.03 -6.57 13.83
C GLY A 126 4.12 -5.63 13.32
N ALA A 127 5.10 -5.29 14.16
CA ALA A 127 6.24 -4.48 13.75
C ALA A 127 7.11 -5.20 12.71
N LEU A 128 7.28 -6.52 12.85
CA LEU A 128 7.99 -7.34 11.85
C LEU A 128 7.25 -7.38 10.52
N GLU A 129 5.92 -7.52 10.55
CA GLU A 129 5.07 -7.43 9.36
C GLU A 129 5.20 -6.07 8.67
N ASP A 130 5.16 -4.97 9.44
CA ASP A 130 5.32 -3.60 8.93
C ASP A 130 6.68 -3.41 8.25
N ALA A 131 7.76 -3.86 8.91
CA ALA A 131 9.11 -3.77 8.37
C ALA A 131 9.28 -4.60 7.09
N LEU A 132 8.72 -5.82 7.07
CA LEU A 132 8.76 -6.69 5.89
C LEU A 132 7.95 -6.10 4.73
N ALA A 133 6.76 -5.57 5.00
CA ALA A 133 5.91 -4.93 4.01
C ALA A 133 6.57 -3.70 3.40
N LEU A 134 7.22 -2.86 4.24
CA LEU A 134 7.95 -1.69 3.77
C LEU A 134 9.16 -2.08 2.92
N TYR A 135 9.93 -3.08 3.35
CA TYR A 135 11.12 -3.55 2.63
C TYR A 135 10.77 -4.19 1.27
N LEU A 136 9.81 -5.11 1.24
CA LEU A 136 9.38 -5.75 -0.01
C LEU A 136 8.70 -4.75 -0.95
N GLY A 137 7.91 -3.84 -0.39
CA GLY A 137 7.25 -2.79 -1.14
C GLY A 137 8.23 -1.80 -1.75
N SER A 138 9.24 -1.34 -1.00
CA SER A 138 10.26 -0.42 -1.53
C SER A 138 11.10 -1.07 -2.62
N LEU A 139 11.48 -2.35 -2.44
CA LEU A 139 12.17 -3.14 -3.46
C LEU A 139 11.34 -3.24 -4.75
N ALA A 140 10.07 -3.60 -4.64
CA ALA A 140 9.18 -3.75 -5.80
C ALA A 140 8.89 -2.41 -6.50
N ALA A 141 8.83 -1.32 -5.73
CA ALA A 141 8.69 0.05 -6.23
C ALA A 141 10.00 0.64 -6.78
N GLY A 142 11.16 -0.01 -6.56
CA GLY A 142 12.46 0.50 -6.97
C GLY A 142 12.93 1.73 -6.18
N LEU A 143 12.48 1.87 -4.94
CA LEU A 143 12.81 2.99 -4.06
C LEU A 143 14.06 2.68 -3.23
N THR A 144 14.91 3.68 -3.08
CA THR A 144 16.06 3.62 -2.17
C THR A 144 15.68 4.09 -0.77
N GLU A 145 16.54 3.81 0.22
CA GLU A 145 16.36 4.36 1.57
C GLU A 145 16.36 5.90 1.57
N GLY A 146 17.16 6.52 0.70
CA GLY A 146 17.17 7.98 0.53
C GLY A 146 15.81 8.50 0.08
N ASP A 147 15.20 7.88 -0.95
CA ASP A 147 13.89 8.27 -1.46
C ASP A 147 12.79 8.18 -0.38
N LEU A 148 12.84 7.14 0.46
CA LEU A 148 11.89 6.96 1.55
C LEU A 148 12.06 8.00 2.65
N ARG A 149 13.31 8.35 3.00
CA ARG A 149 13.62 9.38 3.99
C ARG A 149 13.17 10.75 3.52
N ASP A 150 13.46 11.09 2.26
CA ASP A 150 13.06 12.36 1.64
C ASP A 150 11.53 12.47 1.62
N LEU A 151 10.84 11.41 1.20
CA LEU A 151 9.37 11.36 1.21
C LEU A 151 8.80 11.58 2.62
N ALA A 152 9.38 10.92 3.63
CA ALA A 152 8.94 11.07 5.02
C ALA A 152 9.18 12.49 5.55
N SER A 153 10.34 13.09 5.23
CA SER A 153 10.66 14.47 5.59
C SER A 153 9.73 15.48 4.92
N ASP A 154 9.45 15.31 3.62
CA ASP A 154 8.53 16.15 2.86
C ASP A 154 7.11 16.06 3.43
N ALA A 155 6.62 14.84 3.67
CA ALA A 155 5.30 14.56 4.23
C ALA A 155 5.12 15.20 5.62
N LEU A 156 6.09 15.04 6.51
CA LEU A 156 6.08 15.68 7.83
C LEU A 156 6.18 17.21 7.74
N GLY A 157 6.94 17.71 6.77
CA GLY A 157 7.03 19.13 6.45
C GLY A 157 5.66 19.72 6.09
N GLU A 158 4.90 19.05 5.22
CA GLU A 158 3.55 19.49 4.83
C GLU A 158 2.56 19.46 6.00
N LEU A 159 2.59 18.39 6.80
CA LEU A 159 1.74 18.26 7.99
C LEU A 159 2.00 19.42 8.97
N ARG A 160 3.29 19.71 9.26
CA ARG A 160 3.70 20.79 10.16
C ARG A 160 3.24 22.16 9.67
N GLN A 161 3.15 22.35 8.37
CA GLN A 161 2.74 23.61 7.75
C GLN A 161 1.22 23.72 7.59
N GLY A 162 0.45 22.72 8.05
CA GLY A 162 -1.00 22.67 7.88
C GLY A 162 -1.44 22.54 6.42
N ARG A 163 -0.52 22.20 5.50
CA ARG A 163 -0.76 22.05 4.06
C ARG A 163 -1.19 20.63 3.70
N VAL A 164 -2.05 20.01 4.51
CA VAL A 164 -2.66 18.72 4.15
C VAL A 164 -3.71 19.00 3.09
N THR A 165 -3.25 19.21 1.86
CA THR A 165 -4.10 19.39 0.68
C THR A 165 -4.99 18.16 0.58
N PRO A 166 -6.30 18.29 0.30
CA PRO A 166 -7.16 17.13 0.13
C PRO A 166 -6.78 16.46 -1.20
N ALA A 167 -5.85 15.51 -1.17
CA ALA A 167 -5.53 14.62 -2.30
C ALA A 167 -6.79 13.93 -2.85
N PHE A 168 -7.82 13.77 -1.99
CA PHE A 168 -9.16 13.32 -2.37
C PHE A 168 -9.88 14.23 -3.36
N ARG A 169 -9.66 15.56 -3.33
CA ARG A 169 -10.33 16.51 -4.25
C ARG A 169 -9.78 16.40 -5.67
N GLN A 170 -8.52 16.02 -5.82
CA GLN A 170 -7.87 15.79 -7.13
C GLN A 170 -8.16 14.38 -7.68
N PHE A 171 -8.39 13.40 -6.79
CA PHE A 171 -8.83 12.04 -7.15
C PHE A 171 -10.23 12.05 -7.80
N GLY A 172 -11.14 12.90 -7.32
CA GLY A 172 -12.47 13.08 -7.92
C GLY A 172 -12.47 13.80 -9.28
N GLY A 173 -11.48 14.67 -9.53
CA GLY A 173 -11.43 15.50 -10.74
C GLY A 173 -11.00 14.78 -12.03
N ARG A 174 -10.40 13.58 -11.93
CA ARG A 174 -9.96 12.79 -13.12
C ARG A 174 -10.91 11.65 -13.51
N LEU A 175 -12.00 11.43 -12.76
CA LEU A 175 -12.97 10.35 -13.02
C LEU A 175 -14.24 10.82 -13.73
N LEU A 176 -14.39 12.12 -13.99
CA LEU A 176 -15.48 12.66 -14.79
C LEU A 176 -14.90 13.32 -16.05
N PRO A 177 -15.05 12.71 -17.24
CA PRO A 177 -14.87 13.46 -18.47
C PRO A 177 -15.94 14.55 -18.51
N SER A 178 -15.50 15.79 -18.65
CA SER A 178 -16.36 16.92 -18.97
C SER A 178 -17.19 16.55 -20.20
N ARG A 179 -18.51 16.49 -20.03
CA ARG A 179 -19.44 16.48 -21.15
C ARG A 179 -19.50 17.85 -21.80
#